data_AF-A0A833NR89-F1
#
_entry.id   AF-A0A833NR89-F1
#
_cell.length_a   1.000
_cell.length_b   1.000
_cell.length_c   1.000
_cell.angle_alpha   90.00
_cell.angle_beta   90.00
_cell.angle_gamma   90.00
#
_symmetry.space_group_name_H-M   'P 1'
#
loop_
_entity.id
_entity.type
_entity.pdbx_description
1 polymer ?
#
loop_
_entity_poly.entity_id
_entity_poly.type
_entity_poly.pdbx_seq_one_letter_code
_entity_poly.pdbx_strand_id
1 'polypeptide(L)'
;QFSFNHAGWVAPMEDNFDVSAWPNVWSQWAAAALIFHRGDVSAAKNVYEQTLSDKDLYGPLDEDKPIADEPLLPLITKTQISFGKESITPDTASFLNSFLDKEKKEIKSETSELVWNYGKGVFKLNTDKTQAMIGFGGGAEVGLNDVVFSPKTNFCSLAVSSMDDRAIADSDYLLLTAAARIENKGQKYNDSKNQLKDVGAAPILVEGVSAKIKLNRAPSAVYALDINGKRLKQIIRSGKSFEIKAQDKAFFYEIIF
;
A
#
# COMPACT_ATOMS: atom_id res chain seq x y z
N GLN A 1 14.76 -0.27 12.73
CA GLN A 1 14.61 -0.46 14.18
C GLN A 1 13.47 -1.45 14.38
N PHE A 2 13.74 -2.68 14.80
CA PHE A 2 12.70 -3.66 15.12
C PHE A 2 12.55 -3.71 16.63
N SER A 3 11.36 -3.39 17.14
CA SER A 3 11.03 -3.60 18.55
C SER A 3 10.59 -5.04 18.75
N PHE A 4 11.22 -5.76 19.68
CA PHE A 4 10.85 -7.13 20.03
C PHE A 4 10.01 -7.10 21.29
N ASN A 5 8.68 -7.15 21.17
CA ASN A 5 7.79 -7.27 22.31
C ASN A 5 7.42 -8.73 22.59
N HIS A 6 7.63 -9.18 23.82
CA HIS A 6 7.30 -10.50 24.35
C HIS A 6 5.92 -10.48 25.02
N ALA A 7 5.18 -11.58 24.98
CA ALA A 7 3.79 -11.72 25.45
C ALA A 7 3.53 -11.36 26.93
N GLY A 8 4.58 -11.16 27.74
CA GLY A 8 4.49 -10.80 29.15
C GLY A 8 4.53 -9.30 29.47
N TRP A 9 4.77 -8.43 28.49
CA TRP A 9 4.81 -6.98 28.72
C TRP A 9 3.43 -6.35 28.50
N VAL A 10 2.98 -5.54 29.47
CA VAL A 10 1.96 -4.52 29.19
C VAL A 10 2.62 -3.64 28.13
N ALA A 11 2.14 -3.68 26.89
CA ALA A 11 2.67 -2.90 25.78
C ALA A 11 1.87 -1.58 25.72
N PRO A 12 2.26 -0.53 26.46
CA PRO A 12 1.72 0.79 26.21
C PRO A 12 2.12 1.20 24.79
N MET A 13 1.22 1.86 24.06
CA MET A 13 1.52 2.47 22.76
C MET A 13 2.44 3.67 22.97
N GLU A 14 3.73 3.42 23.24
CA GLU A 14 4.73 4.45 23.52
C GLU A 14 5.56 4.82 22.29
N ASP A 15 5.59 3.97 21.26
CA ASP A 15 6.39 4.18 20.05
C ASP A 15 5.54 4.07 18.77
N ASN A 16 5.71 5.05 17.88
CA ASN A 16 5.08 5.11 16.56
C ASN A 16 5.69 4.14 15.54
N PHE A 17 6.81 3.50 15.89
CA PHE A 17 7.52 2.54 15.04
C PHE A 17 7.43 1.09 15.54
N ASP A 18 6.63 0.80 16.57
CA ASP A 18 6.36 -0.59 16.97
C ASP A 18 5.40 -1.28 16.00
N VAL A 19 5.96 -1.82 14.92
CA VAL A 19 5.23 -2.55 13.88
C VAL A 19 4.39 -3.73 14.41
N SER A 20 4.70 -4.28 15.59
CA SER A 20 3.98 -5.43 16.17
C SER A 20 2.73 -5.04 16.95
N ALA A 21 2.66 -3.80 17.44
CA ALA A 21 1.54 -3.29 18.23
C ALA A 21 0.50 -2.51 17.41
N TRP A 22 0.71 -2.37 16.10
CA TRP A 22 -0.03 -1.44 15.23
C TRP A 22 -0.88 -2.20 14.20
N PRO A 23 -2.21 -2.34 14.41
CA PRO A 23 -3.07 -3.10 13.50
C PRO A 23 -3.11 -2.56 12.07
N ASN A 24 -2.79 -1.27 11.87
CA ASN A 24 -2.67 -0.66 10.54
C ASN A 24 -1.48 -1.20 9.73
N VAL A 25 -0.37 -1.54 10.39
CA VAL A 25 0.77 -2.18 9.73
C VAL A 25 0.48 -3.67 9.56
N TRP A 26 0.02 -4.32 10.64
CA TRP A 26 -0.24 -5.75 10.65
C TRP A 26 -1.25 -6.20 9.60
N SER A 27 -2.35 -5.46 9.44
CA SER A 27 -3.39 -5.79 8.44
C SER A 27 -2.89 -5.75 6.99
N GLN A 28 -1.77 -5.08 6.71
CA GLN A 28 -1.15 -5.02 5.39
C GLN A 28 -0.02 -6.02 5.19
N TRP A 29 0.43 -6.69 6.26
CA TRP A 29 1.67 -7.46 6.26
C TRP A 29 1.69 -8.59 5.23
N ALA A 30 0.57 -9.30 5.08
CA ALA A 30 0.49 -10.40 4.13
C ALA A 30 0.71 -9.92 2.68
N ALA A 31 0.07 -8.81 2.30
CA ALA A 31 0.26 -8.21 0.98
C ALA A 31 1.69 -7.68 0.81
N ALA A 32 2.21 -6.95 1.80
CA ALA A 32 3.56 -6.42 1.76
C ALA A 32 4.63 -7.52 1.66
N ALA A 33 4.50 -8.59 2.45
CA ALA A 33 5.44 -9.70 2.45
C ALA A 33 5.51 -10.38 1.08
N LEU A 34 4.37 -10.61 0.43
CA LEU A 34 4.32 -11.15 -0.94
C LEU A 34 5.01 -10.20 -1.92
N ILE A 35 4.70 -8.91 -1.86
CA ILE A 35 5.30 -7.91 -2.76
C ILE A 35 6.83 -7.87 -2.61
N PHE A 36 7.35 -7.75 -1.39
CA PHE A 36 8.78 -7.55 -1.13
C PHE A 36 9.60 -8.84 -1.27
N HIS A 37 9.13 -9.97 -0.75
CA HIS A 37 9.92 -11.21 -0.77
C HIS A 37 9.87 -11.93 -2.12
N ARG A 38 8.76 -11.83 -2.84
CA ARG A 38 8.58 -12.47 -4.14
C ARG A 38 8.99 -11.57 -5.31
N GLY A 39 9.17 -10.27 -5.04
CA GLY A 39 9.47 -9.28 -6.07
C GLY A 39 8.30 -9.09 -7.03
N ASP A 40 7.07 -8.97 -6.51
CA ASP A 40 5.88 -8.85 -7.37
C ASP A 40 5.88 -7.58 -8.22
N VAL A 41 6.55 -6.53 -7.72
CA VAL A 41 6.76 -5.28 -8.45
C VAL A 41 8.13 -5.34 -9.11
N SER A 42 8.15 -5.16 -10.42
CA SER A 42 9.36 -5.15 -11.22
C SER A 42 10.23 -3.95 -10.85
N ALA A 43 11.54 -4.18 -10.77
CA ALA A 43 12.48 -3.10 -10.54
C ALA A 43 12.57 -2.18 -11.78
N ALA A 44 12.62 -0.86 -11.58
CA ALA A 44 12.82 0.09 -12.68
C ALA A 44 14.15 -0.18 -13.41
N LYS A 45 14.21 0.14 -14.71
CA LYS A 45 15.40 -0.14 -15.55
C LYS A 45 16.43 0.96 -15.43
N ASN A 46 16.00 2.22 -15.32
CA ASN A 46 16.90 3.34 -15.12
C ASN A 46 17.29 3.49 -13.64
N VAL A 47 18.43 4.15 -13.41
CA VAL A 47 18.89 4.60 -12.09
C VAL A 47 19.39 6.03 -12.26
N TYR A 48 18.87 6.96 -11.47
CA TYR A 48 19.36 8.33 -11.39
C TYR A 48 20.29 8.47 -10.19
N GLU A 49 21.57 8.72 -10.48
CA GLU A 49 22.60 8.86 -9.46
C GLU A 49 22.90 10.34 -9.18
N GLN A 50 22.86 10.72 -7.90
CA GLN A 50 23.43 11.96 -7.40
C GLN A 50 24.77 11.66 -6.72
N THR A 51 25.83 12.33 -7.13
CA THR A 51 27.15 12.22 -6.49
C THR A 51 27.32 13.33 -5.47
N LEU A 52 27.70 12.97 -4.25
CA LEU A 52 28.07 13.91 -3.19
C LEU A 52 29.58 13.97 -3.04
N SER A 53 30.12 15.19 -2.90
CA SER A 53 31.52 15.42 -2.57
C SER A 53 31.76 15.38 -1.05
N ASP A 54 33.01 15.28 -0.62
CA ASP A 54 33.39 15.43 0.79
C ASP A 54 32.86 16.75 1.39
N LYS A 55 32.83 17.83 0.60
CA LYS A 55 32.30 19.12 1.05
C LYS A 55 30.80 19.06 1.33
N ASP A 56 30.04 18.29 0.54
CA ASP A 56 28.59 18.13 0.76
C ASP A 56 28.33 17.25 1.99
N LEU A 57 29.16 16.23 2.20
CA LEU A 57 29.00 15.29 3.32
C LEU A 57 29.38 15.91 4.68
N TYR A 58 30.49 16.67 4.72
CA TYR A 58 31.00 17.27 5.95
C TYR A 58 30.54 18.73 6.15
N GLY A 59 29.77 19.27 5.20
CA GLY A 59 29.11 20.56 5.32
C GLY A 59 27.81 20.49 6.14
N PRO A 60 27.11 21.63 6.30
CA PRO A 60 25.77 21.64 6.85
C PRO A 60 24.83 20.77 5.99
N LEU A 61 24.18 19.79 6.62
CA LEU A 61 23.20 18.92 5.96
C LEU A 61 21.85 19.64 5.87
N ASP A 62 21.23 19.57 4.69
CA ASP A 62 19.82 19.88 4.48
C ASP A 62 19.06 18.55 4.36
N GLU A 63 18.50 18.09 5.47
CA GLU A 63 17.84 16.78 5.57
C GLU A 63 16.55 16.68 4.74
N ASP A 64 15.96 17.83 4.38
CA ASP A 64 14.75 17.92 3.58
C ASP A 64 15.03 18.00 2.08
N LYS A 65 16.31 18.10 1.68
CA LYS A 65 16.69 18.20 0.27
C LYS A 65 16.46 16.86 -0.45
N PRO A 66 15.55 16.80 -1.44
CA PRO A 66 15.31 15.56 -2.17
C PRO A 66 16.50 15.22 -3.09
N ILE A 67 16.65 13.93 -3.38
CA ILE A 67 17.63 13.46 -4.36
C ILE A 67 17.38 14.11 -5.72
N ALA A 68 18.47 14.55 -6.36
CA ALA A 68 18.45 15.26 -7.63
C ALA A 68 17.56 16.51 -7.65
N ASP A 69 17.32 17.14 -6.49
CA ASP A 69 16.40 18.27 -6.31
C ASP A 69 14.95 17.95 -6.75
N GLU A 70 14.58 16.67 -6.86
CA GLU A 70 13.26 16.25 -7.36
C GLU A 70 12.55 15.22 -6.47
N PRO A 71 11.57 15.63 -5.64
CA PRO A 71 10.93 14.77 -4.65
C PRO A 71 10.04 13.68 -5.26
N LEU A 72 9.63 13.83 -6.53
CA LEU A 72 8.79 12.85 -7.23
C LEU A 72 9.60 11.73 -7.90
N LEU A 73 10.90 11.93 -8.10
CA LEU A 73 11.74 10.98 -8.83
C LEU A 73 11.75 9.55 -8.22
N PRO A 74 11.82 9.37 -6.88
CA PRO A 74 11.79 8.04 -6.27
C PRO A 74 10.45 7.30 -6.43
N LEU A 75 9.37 8.00 -6.78
CA LEU A 75 8.08 7.36 -7.08
C LEU A 75 8.03 6.75 -8.49
N ILE A 76 9.00 7.11 -9.34
CA ILE A 76 9.00 6.81 -10.77
C ILE A 76 10.05 5.75 -11.10
N THR A 77 11.27 5.94 -10.61
CA THR A 77 12.43 5.11 -10.95
C THR A 77 13.38 4.96 -9.76
N LYS A 78 14.44 4.18 -9.93
CA LYS A 78 15.47 4.03 -8.90
C LYS A 78 16.30 5.29 -8.80
N THR A 79 16.61 5.67 -7.57
CA THR A 79 17.54 6.77 -7.28
C THR A 79 18.67 6.24 -6.42
N GLN A 80 19.85 6.82 -6.58
CA GLN A 80 21.07 6.39 -5.89
C GLN A 80 21.89 7.60 -5.48
N ILE A 81 22.50 7.52 -4.29
CA ILE A 81 23.55 8.46 -3.87
C ILE A 81 24.89 7.74 -4.01
N SER A 82 25.84 8.36 -4.71
CA SER A 82 27.25 7.97 -4.75
C SER A 82 28.13 9.02 -4.11
N PHE A 83 29.37 8.65 -3.79
CA PHE A 83 30.36 9.56 -3.19
C PHE A 83 31.54 9.73 -4.13
N GLY A 84 31.94 10.96 -4.39
CA GLY A 84 32.97 11.31 -5.36
C GLY A 84 33.75 12.56 -4.98
N LYS A 85 34.67 12.98 -5.86
CA LYS A 85 35.45 14.21 -5.63
C LYS A 85 34.63 15.49 -5.87
N GLU A 86 33.65 15.39 -6.76
CA GLU A 86 32.82 16.51 -7.20
C GLU A 86 31.35 16.17 -7.00
N SER A 87 30.55 17.19 -6.71
CA SER A 87 29.10 17.08 -6.61
C SER A 87 28.48 17.00 -8.00
N ILE A 88 27.64 16.00 -8.24
CA ILE A 88 26.94 15.84 -9.52
C ILE A 88 25.45 15.65 -9.24
N THR A 89 24.64 16.58 -9.73
CA THR A 89 23.18 16.47 -9.74
C THR A 89 22.72 16.10 -11.15
N PRO A 90 22.02 14.97 -11.34
CA PRO A 90 21.58 14.57 -12.67
C PRO A 90 20.42 15.44 -13.17
N ASP A 91 20.38 15.73 -14.47
CA ASP A 91 19.20 16.36 -15.10
C ASP A 91 18.07 15.34 -15.25
N THR A 92 16.97 15.59 -14.55
CA THR A 92 15.81 14.70 -14.43
C THR A 92 14.56 15.26 -15.12
N ALA A 93 14.59 16.52 -15.58
CA ALA A 93 13.37 17.26 -15.93
C ALA A 93 12.62 16.64 -17.11
N SER A 94 13.34 16.26 -18.18
CA SER A 94 12.73 15.64 -19.36
C SER A 94 12.13 14.26 -19.04
N PHE A 95 12.85 13.46 -18.23
CA PHE A 95 12.41 12.14 -17.79
C PHE A 95 11.18 12.24 -16.89
N LEU A 96 11.22 13.07 -15.86
CA LEU A 96 10.11 13.29 -14.93
C LEU A 96 8.80 13.66 -15.67
N ASN A 97 8.88 14.57 -16.63
CA ASN A 97 7.72 15.01 -17.40
C ASN A 97 7.11 13.91 -18.27
N SER A 98 7.85 12.84 -18.61
CA SER A 98 7.30 11.70 -19.36
C SER A 98 6.43 10.75 -18.52
N PHE A 99 6.54 10.84 -17.18
CA PHE A 99 5.81 9.99 -16.23
C PHE A 99 4.79 10.76 -15.38
N LEU A 100 4.74 12.08 -15.52
CA LEU A 100 3.82 12.98 -14.81
C LEU A 100 2.76 13.53 -15.78
N ASP A 101 1.51 13.15 -15.56
CA ASP A 101 0.35 13.77 -16.20
C ASP A 101 -0.21 14.85 -15.26
N LYS A 102 0.18 16.11 -15.49
CA LYS A 102 -0.22 17.25 -14.65
C LYS A 102 -1.72 17.56 -14.73
N GLU A 103 -2.35 17.29 -15.86
CA GLU A 103 -3.79 17.53 -16.06
C GLU A 103 -4.61 16.52 -15.26
N LYS A 104 -4.26 15.23 -15.36
CA LYS A 104 -4.92 14.16 -14.60
C LYS A 104 -4.44 14.06 -13.16
N LYS A 105 -3.40 14.82 -12.79
CA LYS A 105 -2.72 14.76 -11.49
C LYS A 105 -2.28 13.34 -11.15
N GLU A 106 -1.54 12.74 -12.07
CA GLU A 106 -1.15 11.33 -12.02
C GLU A 106 0.35 11.17 -12.25
N ILE A 107 0.98 10.31 -11.44
CA ILE A 107 2.37 9.91 -11.56
C ILE A 107 2.41 8.41 -11.82
N LYS A 108 3.23 7.98 -12.77
CA LYS A 108 3.43 6.55 -13.10
C LYS A 108 4.86 6.14 -12.83
N SER A 109 5.03 4.94 -12.31
CA SER A 109 6.33 4.27 -12.31
C SER A 109 6.80 3.96 -13.73
N GLU A 110 8.11 3.79 -13.90
CA GLU A 110 8.72 3.42 -15.17
C GLU A 110 8.18 2.09 -15.72
N THR A 111 7.87 1.14 -14.82
CA THR A 111 7.28 -0.16 -15.18
C THR A 111 5.78 -0.06 -15.46
N SER A 112 5.15 1.09 -15.16
CA SER A 112 3.70 1.32 -15.18
C SER A 112 2.89 0.43 -14.22
N GLU A 113 3.54 -0.36 -13.37
CA GLU A 113 2.88 -1.22 -12.39
C GLU A 113 2.33 -0.41 -11.22
N LEU A 114 2.95 0.73 -10.90
CA LEU A 114 2.51 1.66 -9.87
C LEU A 114 1.99 2.96 -10.50
N VAL A 115 0.81 3.40 -10.06
CA VAL A 115 0.19 4.66 -10.50
C VAL A 115 -0.39 5.39 -9.30
N TRP A 116 0.05 6.63 -9.06
CA TRP A 116 -0.53 7.49 -8.04
C TRP A 116 -1.30 8.65 -8.67
N ASN A 117 -2.62 8.63 -8.53
CA ASN A 117 -3.45 9.78 -8.85
C ASN A 117 -3.63 10.63 -7.59
N TYR A 118 -2.77 11.63 -7.41
CA TYR A 118 -2.79 12.53 -6.25
C TYR A 118 -3.96 13.53 -6.32
N GLY A 119 -4.56 13.75 -7.49
CA GLY A 119 -5.78 14.54 -7.62
C GLY A 119 -7.01 13.86 -6.99
N LYS A 120 -7.05 12.52 -7.05
CA LYS A 120 -8.11 11.69 -6.45
C LYS A 120 -7.69 11.08 -5.11
N GLY A 121 -6.40 11.12 -4.77
CA GLY A 121 -5.86 10.45 -3.59
C GLY A 121 -5.96 8.93 -3.68
N VAL A 122 -5.73 8.35 -4.87
CA VAL A 122 -5.80 6.90 -5.11
C VAL A 122 -4.49 6.42 -5.72
N PHE A 123 -3.89 5.43 -5.07
CA PHE A 123 -2.74 4.68 -5.54
C PHE A 123 -3.19 3.31 -6.06
N LYS A 124 -2.60 2.89 -7.18
CA LYS A 124 -2.83 1.58 -7.80
C LYS A 124 -1.51 0.83 -7.91
N LEU A 125 -1.55 -0.46 -7.59
CA LEU A 125 -0.52 -1.44 -7.90
C LEU A 125 -1.16 -2.46 -8.84
N ASN A 126 -0.57 -2.69 -10.01
CA ASN A 126 -1.14 -3.52 -11.07
C ASN A 126 -0.07 -4.44 -11.67
N THR A 127 0.30 -5.49 -10.94
CA THR A 127 1.23 -6.52 -11.41
C THR A 127 0.47 -7.81 -11.71
N ASP A 128 1.15 -8.79 -12.31
CA ASP A 128 0.53 -10.08 -12.62
C ASP A 128 0.16 -10.87 -11.36
N LYS A 129 0.94 -10.72 -10.29
CA LYS A 129 0.80 -11.53 -9.06
C LYS A 129 0.10 -10.80 -7.92
N THR A 130 0.12 -9.47 -7.92
CA THR A 130 -0.55 -8.64 -6.92
C THR A 130 -1.20 -7.43 -7.58
N GLN A 131 -2.46 -7.16 -7.22
CA GLN A 131 -3.25 -6.04 -7.73
C GLN A 131 -3.95 -5.34 -6.58
N ALA A 132 -3.73 -4.03 -6.43
CA ALA A 132 -4.22 -3.28 -5.30
C ALA A 132 -4.71 -1.88 -5.64
N MET A 133 -5.64 -1.40 -4.81
CA MET A 133 -6.06 0.00 -4.73
C MET A 133 -5.95 0.46 -3.28
N ILE A 134 -5.24 1.56 -3.07
CA ILE A 134 -5.08 2.19 -1.76
C ILE A 134 -5.46 3.66 -1.87
N GLY A 135 -6.34 4.14 -0.99
CA GLY A 135 -6.69 5.55 -0.91
C GLY A 135 -8.18 5.82 -0.89
N PHE A 136 -8.57 7.03 -1.32
CA PHE A 136 -9.94 7.56 -1.29
C PHE A 136 -10.77 7.05 -2.47
N GLY A 137 -10.89 5.73 -2.61
CA GLY A 137 -11.60 5.09 -3.72
C GLY A 137 -13.12 5.00 -3.55
N GLY A 138 -13.66 5.29 -2.37
CA GLY A 138 -15.07 5.09 -2.04
C GLY A 138 -16.03 5.73 -3.05
N GLY A 139 -16.98 4.92 -3.55
CA GLY A 139 -17.98 5.37 -4.53
C GLY A 139 -17.51 5.38 -5.98
N ALA A 140 -16.26 5.04 -6.27
CA ALA A 140 -15.73 4.89 -7.62
C ALA A 140 -15.34 3.44 -7.91
N GLU A 141 -15.41 3.04 -9.18
CA GLU A 141 -14.82 1.77 -9.63
C GLU A 141 -13.35 1.97 -9.99
N VAL A 142 -12.51 1.08 -9.50
CA VAL A 142 -11.09 1.03 -9.80
C VAL A 142 -10.78 -0.31 -10.46
N GLY A 143 -10.68 -0.26 -11.80
CA GLY A 143 -10.24 -1.39 -12.61
C GLY A 143 -8.72 -1.52 -12.67
N LEU A 144 -8.27 -2.76 -12.56
CA LEU A 144 -6.92 -3.27 -12.79
C LEU A 144 -7.01 -4.39 -13.85
N ASN A 145 -5.92 -5.13 -14.10
CA ASN A 145 -5.92 -6.13 -15.18
C ASN A 145 -6.89 -7.29 -14.89
N ASP A 146 -6.93 -7.79 -13.65
CA ASP A 146 -7.70 -8.98 -13.25
C ASP A 146 -8.79 -8.72 -12.22
N VAL A 147 -8.73 -7.55 -11.58
CA VAL A 147 -9.62 -7.18 -10.48
C VAL A 147 -10.24 -5.81 -10.73
N VAL A 148 -11.52 -5.69 -10.42
CA VAL A 148 -12.20 -4.40 -10.27
C VAL A 148 -12.66 -4.26 -8.83
N PHE A 149 -12.23 -3.18 -8.19
CA PHE A 149 -12.66 -2.80 -6.85
C PHE A 149 -13.74 -1.73 -6.95
N SER A 150 -14.89 -1.95 -6.30
CA SER A 150 -15.94 -0.94 -6.13
C SER A 150 -16.17 -0.73 -4.62
N PRO A 151 -15.26 -0.03 -3.93
CA PRO A 151 -15.37 0.26 -2.50
C PRO A 151 -16.57 1.17 -2.18
N LYS A 152 -17.24 0.86 -1.06
CA LYS A 152 -18.20 1.76 -0.41
C LYS A 152 -17.55 2.51 0.74
N THR A 153 -16.54 1.92 1.38
CA THR A 153 -15.70 2.59 2.38
C THR A 153 -14.88 3.70 1.72
N ASN A 154 -14.86 4.90 2.32
CA ASN A 154 -14.26 6.09 1.72
C ASN A 154 -12.75 5.92 1.44
N PHE A 155 -11.98 5.67 2.50
CA PHE A 155 -10.56 5.34 2.41
C PHE A 155 -10.36 3.86 2.74
N CYS A 156 -9.72 3.11 1.84
CA CYS A 156 -9.35 1.72 2.10
C CYS A 156 -8.10 1.30 1.34
N SER A 157 -7.43 0.28 1.84
CA SER A 157 -6.45 -0.53 1.13
C SER A 157 -7.08 -1.87 0.80
N LEU A 158 -7.20 -2.16 -0.50
CA LEU A 158 -7.68 -3.43 -1.05
C LEU A 158 -6.57 -4.01 -1.91
N ALA A 159 -6.06 -5.18 -1.57
CA ALA A 159 -5.03 -5.87 -2.33
C ALA A 159 -5.41 -7.33 -2.55
N VAL A 160 -5.40 -7.79 -3.81
CA VAL A 160 -5.55 -9.20 -4.19
C VAL A 160 -4.19 -9.72 -4.60
N SER A 161 -3.71 -10.77 -3.94
CA SER A 161 -2.40 -11.38 -4.22
C SER A 161 -2.57 -12.87 -4.48
N SER A 162 -1.84 -13.41 -5.46
CA SER A 162 -1.71 -14.86 -5.63
C SER A 162 -0.98 -15.48 -4.44
N MET A 163 -1.42 -16.66 -4.02
CA MET A 163 -0.81 -17.45 -2.93
C MET A 163 0.00 -18.66 -3.42
N ASP A 164 0.06 -18.88 -4.73
CA ASP A 164 0.74 -20.03 -5.36
C ASP A 164 1.78 -19.63 -6.40
N ASP A 165 2.23 -18.37 -6.35
CA ASP A 165 3.28 -17.78 -7.20
C ASP A 165 2.96 -17.75 -8.71
N ARG A 166 1.71 -18.01 -9.10
CA ARG A 166 1.21 -17.80 -10.46
C ARG A 166 0.61 -16.40 -10.62
N ALA A 167 0.43 -15.97 -11.88
CA ALA A 167 -0.36 -14.79 -12.18
C ALA A 167 -1.79 -14.95 -11.62
N ILE A 168 -2.42 -13.85 -11.19
CA ILE A 168 -3.81 -13.82 -10.69
C ILE A 168 -4.77 -14.44 -11.70
N ALA A 169 -4.51 -14.25 -13.00
CA ALA A 169 -5.27 -14.84 -14.10
C ALA A 169 -5.29 -16.38 -14.08
N ASP A 170 -4.26 -17.03 -13.52
CA ASP A 170 -4.02 -18.48 -13.58
C ASP A 170 -3.92 -19.16 -12.20
N SER A 171 -3.93 -18.38 -11.12
CA SER A 171 -3.80 -18.86 -9.75
C SER A 171 -5.04 -19.64 -9.27
N ASP A 172 -4.84 -20.65 -8.44
CA ASP A 172 -5.93 -21.42 -7.81
C ASP A 172 -6.33 -20.81 -6.45
N TYR A 173 -5.44 -20.03 -5.83
CA TYR A 173 -5.64 -19.44 -4.52
C TYR A 173 -5.21 -17.97 -4.50
N LEU A 174 -6.15 -17.08 -4.22
CA LEU A 174 -5.86 -15.67 -3.97
C LEU A 174 -6.17 -15.30 -2.53
N LEU A 175 -5.41 -14.34 -2.01
CA LEU A 175 -5.68 -13.66 -0.76
C LEU A 175 -6.12 -12.23 -1.08
N LEU A 176 -7.32 -11.86 -0.65
CA LEU A 176 -7.76 -10.47 -0.59
C LEU A 176 -7.47 -9.92 0.82
N THR A 177 -6.63 -8.90 0.88
CA THR A 177 -6.39 -8.06 2.05
C THR A 177 -7.24 -6.79 1.94
N ALA A 178 -8.00 -6.49 2.98
CA ALA A 178 -8.89 -5.34 3.05
C ALA A 178 -8.74 -4.64 4.41
N ALA A 179 -8.18 -3.44 4.43
CA ALA A 179 -8.10 -2.60 5.61
C ALA A 179 -8.55 -1.17 5.33
N ALA A 180 -8.95 -0.46 6.38
CA ALA A 180 -9.31 0.96 6.32
C ALA A 180 -8.73 1.68 7.53
N ARG A 181 -9.42 2.71 8.03
CA ARG A 181 -8.94 3.51 9.15
C ARG A 181 -8.86 2.68 10.42
N ILE A 182 -7.79 2.89 11.17
CA ILE A 182 -7.54 2.30 12.47
C ILE A 182 -7.10 3.42 13.38
N GLU A 183 -7.82 3.60 14.48
CA GLU A 183 -7.61 4.72 15.41
C GLU A 183 -8.00 4.31 16.83
N ASN A 184 -7.42 4.97 17.83
CA ASN A 184 -7.88 4.81 19.19
C ASN A 184 -9.27 5.43 19.38
N LYS A 185 -10.04 4.89 20.32
CA LYS A 185 -11.33 5.48 20.68
C LYS A 185 -11.12 6.91 21.16
N GLY A 186 -11.77 7.86 20.48
CA GLY A 186 -11.71 9.28 20.81
C GLY A 186 -10.46 10.01 20.32
N GLN A 187 -9.65 9.38 19.45
CA GLN A 187 -8.50 10.01 18.81
C GLN A 187 -8.91 11.27 18.03
N LYS A 188 -8.13 12.35 18.15
CA LYS A 188 -8.39 13.62 17.46
C LYS A 188 -7.14 14.16 16.81
N TYR A 189 -7.29 14.54 15.56
CA TYR A 189 -6.33 15.38 14.84
C TYR A 189 -6.74 16.85 14.94
N ASN A 190 -5.80 17.76 14.72
CA ASN A 190 -6.09 19.17 14.48
C ASN A 190 -6.94 19.36 13.19
N ASP A 191 -7.39 20.59 12.94
CA ASP A 191 -8.31 20.89 11.84
C ASP A 191 -7.70 20.58 10.47
N SER A 192 -6.40 20.85 10.31
CA SER A 192 -5.63 20.55 9.10
C SER A 192 -5.30 19.06 8.93
N LYS A 193 -5.66 18.20 9.89
CA LYS A 193 -5.39 16.75 9.90
C LYS A 193 -3.92 16.36 9.72
N ASN A 194 -2.99 17.26 10.03
CA ASN A 194 -1.55 17.04 9.90
C ASN A 194 -0.84 16.81 11.25
N GLN A 195 -1.56 16.96 12.37
CA GLN A 195 -1.01 16.72 13.70
C GLN A 195 -2.03 16.02 14.60
N LEU A 196 -1.57 15.01 15.34
CA LEU A 196 -2.33 14.36 16.38
C LEU A 196 -2.47 15.32 17.57
N LYS A 197 -3.71 15.69 17.91
CA LYS A 197 -4.04 16.59 19.03
C LYS A 197 -4.35 15.82 20.31
N ASP A 198 -4.97 14.65 20.17
CA ASP A 198 -5.34 13.75 21.25
C ASP A 198 -5.19 12.31 20.75
N VAL A 199 -4.39 11.51 21.45
CA VAL A 199 -4.12 10.11 21.09
C VAL A 199 -5.33 9.20 21.39
N GLY A 200 -6.32 9.67 22.14
CA GLY A 200 -7.48 8.88 22.54
C GLY A 200 -7.14 7.81 23.58
N ALA A 201 -7.95 6.76 23.64
CA ALA A 201 -7.78 5.64 24.57
C ALA A 201 -8.18 4.30 23.95
N ALA A 202 -7.85 3.21 24.64
CA ALA A 202 -8.33 1.89 24.30
C ALA A 202 -9.89 1.82 24.33
N PRO A 203 -10.52 0.93 23.53
CA PRO A 203 -9.89 0.04 22.56
C PRO A 203 -9.49 0.75 21.27
N ILE A 204 -8.62 0.10 20.51
CA ILE A 204 -8.37 0.44 19.10
C ILE A 204 -9.65 0.10 18.31
N LEU A 205 -10.10 1.05 17.51
CA LEU A 205 -11.21 0.91 16.58
C LEU A 205 -10.66 0.58 15.20
N VAL A 206 -11.24 -0.43 14.57
CA VAL A 206 -10.93 -0.84 13.20
C VAL A 206 -12.17 -0.59 12.35
N GLU A 207 -12.03 0.25 11.34
CA GLU A 207 -13.08 0.43 10.35
C GLU A 207 -13.20 -0.82 9.46
N GLY A 208 -14.38 -1.45 9.48
CA GLY A 208 -14.66 -2.57 8.60
C GLY A 208 -14.79 -2.11 7.14
N VAL A 209 -14.17 -2.86 6.22
CA VAL A 209 -14.21 -2.54 4.80
C VAL A 209 -15.47 -3.09 4.16
N SER A 210 -16.16 -2.26 3.39
CA SER A 210 -17.27 -2.67 2.54
C SER A 210 -16.92 -2.36 1.09
N ALA A 211 -16.90 -3.39 0.25
CA ALA A 211 -16.54 -3.27 -1.16
C ALA A 211 -17.15 -4.41 -1.97
N LYS A 212 -17.48 -4.13 -3.22
CA LYS A 212 -17.72 -5.18 -4.21
C LYS A 212 -16.40 -5.47 -4.92
N ILE A 213 -16.09 -6.76 -5.04
CA ILE A 213 -14.91 -7.26 -5.73
C ILE A 213 -15.41 -8.02 -6.95
N LYS A 214 -14.85 -7.71 -8.12
CA LYS A 214 -15.10 -8.44 -9.36
C LYS A 214 -13.76 -8.94 -9.91
N LEU A 215 -13.73 -10.20 -10.27
CA LEU A 215 -12.59 -10.89 -10.84
C LEU A 215 -12.85 -11.18 -12.33
N ASN A 216 -11.80 -11.46 -13.10
CA ASN A 216 -11.94 -11.92 -14.48
C ASN A 216 -12.44 -13.38 -14.57
N ARG A 217 -12.23 -14.17 -13.52
CA ARG A 217 -12.67 -15.56 -13.37
C ARG A 217 -13.72 -15.68 -12.27
N ALA A 218 -14.58 -16.69 -12.36
CA ALA A 218 -15.55 -16.97 -11.30
C ALA A 218 -14.88 -17.84 -10.23
N PRO A 219 -14.73 -17.36 -8.98
CA PRO A 219 -14.21 -18.21 -7.91
C PRO A 219 -15.20 -19.33 -7.59
N SER A 220 -14.70 -20.49 -7.19
CA SER A 220 -15.50 -21.61 -6.70
C SER A 220 -16.00 -21.37 -5.27
N ALA A 221 -15.18 -20.73 -4.43
CA ALA A 221 -15.53 -20.32 -3.07
C ALA A 221 -14.76 -19.07 -2.62
N VAL A 222 -15.32 -18.36 -1.64
CA VAL A 222 -14.67 -17.23 -0.96
C VAL A 222 -14.95 -17.34 0.53
N TYR A 223 -13.93 -17.17 1.38
CA TYR A 223 -14.05 -17.25 2.83
C TYR A 223 -13.45 -16.01 3.49
N ALA A 224 -14.17 -15.43 4.46
CA ALA A 224 -13.55 -14.50 5.40
C ALA A 224 -12.66 -15.29 6.36
N LEU A 225 -11.48 -14.76 6.67
CA LEU A 225 -10.49 -15.39 7.54
C LEU A 225 -10.31 -14.58 8.83
N ASP A 226 -9.93 -15.28 9.90
CA ASP A 226 -9.41 -14.64 11.09
C ASP A 226 -7.95 -14.21 10.90
N ILE A 227 -7.37 -13.65 11.96
CA ILE A 227 -6.01 -13.13 11.93
C ILE A 227 -4.93 -14.20 11.72
N ASN A 228 -5.26 -15.48 11.93
CA ASN A 228 -4.36 -16.62 11.77
C ASN A 228 -4.61 -17.35 10.44
N GLY A 229 -5.47 -16.83 9.56
CA GLY A 229 -5.83 -17.44 8.29
C GLY A 229 -6.87 -18.56 8.41
N LYS A 230 -7.52 -18.74 9.57
CA LYS A 230 -8.58 -19.73 9.73
C LYS A 230 -9.88 -19.18 9.15
N ARG A 231 -10.59 -20.00 8.36
CA ARG A 231 -11.92 -19.67 7.83
C ARG A 231 -12.91 -19.39 8.95
N LEU A 232 -13.51 -18.20 8.92
CA LEU A 232 -14.57 -17.77 9.82
C LEU A 232 -15.94 -18.11 9.23
N LYS A 233 -16.17 -17.71 7.98
CA LYS A 233 -17.43 -17.92 7.27
C LYS A 233 -17.23 -17.83 5.77
N GLN A 234 -18.14 -18.45 5.03
CA GLN A 234 -18.20 -18.35 3.58
C GLN A 234 -18.88 -17.04 3.15
N ILE A 235 -18.33 -16.39 2.11
CA ILE A 235 -18.90 -15.22 1.47
C ILE A 235 -19.69 -15.66 0.23
N ILE A 236 -20.90 -15.14 0.10
CA ILE A 236 -21.77 -15.44 -1.04
C ILE A 236 -21.23 -14.74 -2.28
N ARG A 237 -21.02 -15.52 -3.34
CA ARG A 237 -20.59 -15.05 -4.66
C ARG A 237 -21.76 -15.02 -5.63
N SER A 238 -21.66 -14.14 -6.63
CA SER A 238 -22.54 -14.05 -7.78
C SER A 238 -21.68 -14.04 -9.05
N GLY A 239 -21.52 -15.21 -9.66
CA GLY A 239 -20.62 -15.41 -10.80
C GLY A 239 -19.19 -15.02 -10.47
N LYS A 240 -18.70 -13.96 -11.12
CA LYS A 240 -17.34 -13.41 -10.96
C LYS A 240 -17.21 -12.34 -9.89
N SER A 241 -18.24 -12.11 -9.08
CA SER A 241 -18.25 -11.04 -8.09
C SER A 241 -18.69 -11.52 -6.72
N PHE A 242 -18.25 -10.83 -5.69
CA PHE A 242 -18.70 -11.00 -4.31
C PHE A 242 -18.62 -9.66 -3.57
N GLU A 243 -19.30 -9.55 -2.44
CA GLU A 243 -19.24 -8.36 -1.59
C GLU A 243 -18.62 -8.72 -0.24
N ILE A 244 -17.61 -7.94 0.15
CA ILE A 244 -17.12 -7.90 1.53
C ILE A 244 -17.84 -6.79 2.28
N LYS A 245 -18.08 -6.99 3.56
CA LYS A 245 -18.85 -6.06 4.40
C LYS A 245 -18.15 -5.83 5.73
N ALA A 246 -18.36 -4.64 6.31
CA ALA A 246 -17.81 -4.31 7.62
C ALA A 246 -18.19 -5.33 8.72
N GLN A 247 -19.34 -5.98 8.60
CA GLN A 247 -19.83 -7.00 9.54
C GLN A 247 -19.10 -8.35 9.42
N ASP A 248 -18.19 -8.51 8.45
CA ASP A 248 -17.38 -9.71 8.32
C ASP A 248 -16.34 -9.83 9.42
N LYS A 249 -15.93 -8.70 10.03
CA LYS A 249 -14.90 -8.64 11.08
C LYS A 249 -13.59 -9.35 10.67
N ALA A 250 -13.21 -9.16 9.41
CA ALA A 250 -12.05 -9.79 8.80
C ALA A 250 -11.23 -8.77 8.01
N PHE A 251 -9.90 -8.90 8.07
CA PHE A 251 -8.99 -8.20 7.15
C PHE A 251 -8.71 -9.04 5.89
N PHE A 252 -8.84 -10.36 6.01
CA PHE A 252 -8.36 -11.29 5.00
C PHE A 252 -9.50 -12.15 4.47
N TYR A 253 -9.45 -12.42 3.18
CA TYR A 253 -10.39 -13.29 2.50
C TYR A 253 -9.64 -14.24 1.57
N GLU A 254 -9.87 -15.54 1.74
CA GLU A 254 -9.39 -16.57 0.82
C GLU A 254 -10.35 -16.67 -0.37
N ILE A 255 -9.81 -16.71 -1.58
CA ILE A 255 -10.54 -16.86 -2.83
C ILE A 255 -9.97 -18.10 -3.52
N ILE A 256 -10.85 -19.05 -3.87
CA ILE A 256 -10.49 -20.35 -4.44
C ILE A 256 -11.13 -20.46 -5.82
N PHE A 257 -10.43 -21.07 -6.78
CA PHE A 257 -10.95 -21.36 -8.11
C PHE A 257 -11.20 -22.84 -8.36
#